data_AF-A0A840DK20-F1
#
_entry.id   AF-A0A840DK20-F1
#
_cell.length_a   1.000
_cell.length_b   1.000
_cell.length_c   1.000
_cell.angle_alpha   90.00
_cell.angle_beta   90.00
_cell.angle_gamma   90.00
#
_symmetry.space_group_name_H-M   'P 1'
#
loop_
_entity.id
_entity.type
_entity.pdbx_description
1 polymer ?
#
loop_
_entity_poly.entity_id
_entity_poly.type
_entity_poly.pdbx_seq_one_letter_code
_entity_poly.pdbx_strand_id
1 'polypeptide(L)'
;MKVFVAGPRAVSILNKQVKERLSNIINNNFTVLVGDANGVDKQVQKFLHSLNYRNVKVYATNGRARNNIGQWEVEKVEVEPHKKGFDYYAAKDIEMAKNADYGFMIWNGQSKGTLNNIINLAKLNKKVLVYFIPAKQFYTIKDVDDIQMMINTDNAPVVAKLHELMHNSEQLKLF
;
A
#
# COMPACT_ATOMS: atom_id res chain seq x y z
N MET A 1 9.42 -12.24 7.88
CA MET A 1 8.14 -11.73 7.37
C MET A 1 8.41 -10.49 6.52
N LYS A 2 7.73 -10.38 5.37
CA LYS A 2 7.77 -9.24 4.45
C LYS A 2 6.47 -8.44 4.57
N VAL A 3 6.58 -7.15 4.86
CA VAL A 3 5.43 -6.25 5.03
C VAL A 3 5.37 -5.26 3.89
N PHE A 4 4.31 -5.30 3.09
CA PHE A 4 4.05 -4.30 2.06
C PHE A 4 3.44 -3.05 2.70
N VAL A 5 4.18 -1.96 2.69
CA VAL A 5 3.73 -0.67 3.23
C VAL A 5 3.45 0.30 2.08
N ALA A 6 2.23 0.80 2.00
CA ALA A 6 1.84 1.77 0.97
C ALA A 6 0.73 2.72 1.42
N GLY A 7 0.51 3.77 0.62
CA GLY A 7 -0.57 4.71 0.83
C GLY A 7 -0.63 5.81 -0.24
N PRO A 8 -1.51 6.80 -0.09
CA PRO A 8 -1.75 7.80 -1.11
C PRO A 8 -0.59 8.78 -1.32
N ARG A 9 -0.44 9.22 -2.57
CA ARG A 9 0.51 10.30 -2.94
C ARG A 9 0.19 11.64 -2.29
N ALA A 10 -1.07 11.88 -1.93
CA ALA A 10 -1.55 13.11 -1.30
C ALA A 10 -1.17 13.24 0.18
N VAL A 11 -0.77 12.15 0.85
CA VAL A 11 -0.40 12.18 2.27
C VAL A 11 1.10 12.38 2.39
N SER A 12 1.50 13.56 2.87
CA SER A 12 2.89 13.99 2.98
C SER A 12 3.49 13.87 4.38
N ILE A 13 2.70 13.47 5.39
CA ILE A 13 3.13 13.34 6.78
C ILE A 13 2.55 12.05 7.37
N LEU A 14 3.41 11.24 8.02
CA LEU A 14 2.97 10.10 8.81
C LEU A 14 2.66 10.55 10.25
N ASN A 15 1.47 10.20 10.73
CA ASN A 15 1.09 10.46 12.12
C ASN A 15 1.83 9.53 13.10
N LYS A 16 1.70 9.82 14.39
CA LYS A 16 2.37 9.11 15.48
C LYS A 16 2.03 7.60 15.48
N GLN A 17 0.76 7.24 15.37
CA GLN A 17 0.31 5.84 15.39
C GLN A 17 0.88 5.02 14.23
N VAL A 18 0.97 5.61 13.03
CA VAL A 18 1.61 4.96 11.87
C VAL A 18 3.10 4.77 12.12
N LYS A 19 3.80 5.78 12.67
CA LYS A 19 5.22 5.65 13.02
C LYS A 19 5.46 4.59 14.10
N GLU A 20 4.63 4.53 15.14
CA GLU A 20 4.67 3.49 16.17
C GLU A 20 4.49 2.09 15.55
N ARG A 21 3.56 1.95 14.60
CA ARG A 21 3.38 0.67 13.89
C ARG A 21 4.59 0.32 13.02
N LEU A 22 5.22 1.30 12.37
CA LEU A 22 6.48 1.10 11.64
C LEU A 22 7.63 0.71 12.58
N SER A 23 7.72 1.31 13.77
CA SER A 23 8.71 0.93 14.79
C SER A 23 8.54 -0.53 15.19
N ASN A 24 7.32 -1.05 15.30
CA ASN A 24 7.10 -2.47 15.57
C ASN A 24 7.64 -3.37 14.44
N ILE A 25 7.50 -2.96 13.18
CA ILE A 25 8.06 -3.67 12.02
C ILE A 25 9.60 -3.72 12.12
N ILE A 26 10.22 -2.58 12.49
CA ILE A 26 11.67 -2.47 12.69
C ILE A 26 12.15 -3.36 13.84
N ASN A 27 11.48 -3.31 15.00
CA ASN A 27 11.85 -4.06 16.20
C ASN A 27 11.78 -5.58 16.00
N ASN A 28 10.88 -6.03 15.12
CA ASN A 28 10.78 -7.44 14.73
C ASN A 28 11.66 -7.81 13.52
N ASN A 29 12.48 -6.87 13.04
CA ASN A 29 13.38 -7.03 11.90
C ASN A 29 12.67 -7.56 10.63
N PHE A 30 11.43 -7.10 10.39
CA PHE A 30 10.66 -7.51 9.20
C PHE A 30 11.09 -6.73 7.96
N THR A 31 11.12 -7.42 6.81
CA THR A 31 11.47 -6.77 5.54
C THR A 31 10.35 -5.85 5.10
N VAL A 32 10.64 -4.57 4.86
CA VAL A 32 9.67 -3.63 4.31
C VAL A 32 9.72 -3.67 2.78
N LEU A 33 8.60 -3.97 2.14
CA LEU A 33 8.40 -3.78 0.70
C LEU A 33 7.70 -2.43 0.52
N VAL A 34 8.31 -1.51 -0.22
CA VAL A 34 7.78 -0.16 -0.42
C VAL A 34 7.97 0.29 -1.86
N GLY A 35 7.04 1.11 -2.34
CA GLY A 35 7.18 1.72 -3.65
C GLY A 35 8.15 2.91 -3.67
N ASP A 36 8.30 3.48 -4.86
CA ASP A 36 9.17 4.61 -5.17
C ASP A 36 8.38 5.93 -5.34
N ALA A 37 7.08 5.96 -5.04
CA ALA A 37 6.23 7.12 -5.30
C ALA A 37 6.45 8.26 -4.28
N ASN A 38 5.91 9.44 -4.59
CA ASN A 38 5.75 10.50 -3.60
C ASN A 38 4.62 10.16 -2.61
N GLY A 39 4.48 10.97 -1.56
CA GLY A 39 3.48 10.76 -0.51
C GLY A 39 3.93 9.70 0.50
N VAL A 40 3.05 8.76 0.86
CA VAL A 40 3.30 7.76 1.90
C VAL A 40 4.58 6.98 1.66
N ASP A 41 4.81 6.44 0.46
CA ASP A 41 6.02 5.69 0.10
C ASP A 41 7.29 6.47 0.47
N LYS A 42 7.40 7.72 0.00
CA LYS A 42 8.53 8.60 0.32
C LYS A 42 8.66 8.88 1.82
N GLN A 43 7.57 9.04 2.54
CA GLN A 43 7.62 9.30 3.99
C GLN A 43 8.02 8.06 4.79
N VAL A 44 7.57 6.87 4.38
CA VAL A 44 8.00 5.59 4.95
C VAL A 44 9.50 5.44 4.70
N GLN A 45 9.98 5.66 3.47
CA GLN A 45 11.40 5.67 3.16
C GLN A 45 12.17 6.67 4.06
N LYS A 46 11.73 7.93 4.19
CA LYS A 46 12.39 8.91 5.09
C LYS A 46 12.48 8.42 6.53
N PHE A 47 11.40 7.85 7.05
CA PHE A 47 11.34 7.34 8.43
C PHE A 47 12.31 6.18 8.64
N LEU A 48 12.29 5.19 7.76
CA LEU A 48 13.19 4.02 7.84
C LEU A 48 14.66 4.43 7.71
N HIS A 49 14.96 5.34 6.77
CA HIS A 49 16.31 5.88 6.60
C HIS A 49 16.79 6.63 7.85
N SER A 50 15.93 7.45 8.47
CA SER A 50 16.30 8.20 9.69
C SER A 50 16.66 7.32 10.89
N LEU A 51 16.23 6.06 10.85
CA LEU A 51 16.53 5.04 11.87
C LEU A 51 17.62 4.05 11.40
N ASN A 52 18.30 4.34 10.28
CA ASN A 52 19.29 3.47 9.67
C ASN A 52 18.80 2.04 9.38
N TYR A 53 17.48 1.87 9.16
CA TYR A 53 16.90 0.55 8.94
C TYR A 53 17.26 0.03 7.55
N ARG A 54 17.85 -1.18 7.48
CA ARG A 54 18.41 -1.75 6.25
C ARG A 54 17.53 -2.79 5.57
N ASN A 55 16.63 -3.43 6.31
CA ASN A 55 15.80 -4.52 5.78
C ASN A 55 14.60 -3.95 4.98
N VAL A 56 14.91 -3.32 3.85
CA VAL A 56 13.94 -2.64 2.97
C VAL A 56 14.24 -3.02 1.53
N LYS A 57 13.20 -3.27 0.74
CA LYS A 57 13.26 -3.47 -0.71
C LYS A 57 12.37 -2.44 -1.38
N VAL A 58 12.95 -1.64 -2.29
CA VAL A 58 12.23 -0.61 -3.03
C VAL A 58 11.79 -1.18 -4.37
N TYR A 59 10.50 -1.21 -4.63
CA TYR A 59 9.99 -1.66 -5.92
C TYR A 59 9.93 -0.48 -6.88
N ALA A 60 10.44 -0.70 -8.10
CA ALA A 60 10.40 0.27 -9.17
C ALA A 60 10.23 -0.41 -10.52
N THR A 61 9.48 0.24 -11.41
CA THR A 61 9.32 -0.26 -12.77
C THR A 61 10.62 -0.05 -13.55
N ASN A 62 11.04 -1.06 -14.31
CA ASN A 62 12.27 -1.03 -15.11
C ASN A 62 13.55 -0.71 -14.31
N GLY A 63 13.54 -0.94 -12.99
CA GLY A 63 14.70 -0.76 -12.12
C GLY A 63 15.09 0.69 -11.85
N ARG A 64 14.32 1.66 -12.34
CA ARG A 64 14.57 3.10 -12.15
C ARG A 64 13.60 3.67 -11.12
N ALA A 65 14.02 3.67 -9.85
CA ALA A 65 13.23 4.23 -8.76
C ALA A 65 13.19 5.76 -8.82
N ARG A 66 12.00 6.35 -8.76
CA ARG A 66 11.84 7.82 -8.61
C ARG A 66 12.36 8.33 -7.27
N ASN A 67 12.14 7.55 -6.22
CA ASN A 67 12.68 7.80 -4.88
C ASN A 67 13.28 6.50 -4.33
N ASN A 68 14.53 6.57 -3.86
CA ASN A 68 15.19 5.56 -3.04
C ASN A 68 16.11 6.26 -2.04
N ILE A 69 15.51 6.78 -0.96
CA ILE A 69 16.21 7.69 -0.03
C ILE A 69 17.34 6.98 0.72
N GLY A 70 17.12 5.74 1.15
CA GLY A 70 18.12 4.97 1.90
C GLY A 70 19.06 4.13 1.06
N GLN A 71 19.04 4.31 -0.27
CA GLN A 71 19.87 3.55 -1.20
C GLN A 71 19.75 2.03 -1.01
N TRP A 72 18.52 1.55 -0.77
CA TRP A 72 18.24 0.13 -0.60
C TRP A 72 18.24 -0.61 -1.93
N GLU A 73 18.25 -1.94 -1.85
CA GLU A 73 18.05 -2.84 -2.99
C GLU A 73 16.76 -2.47 -3.74
N VAL A 74 16.87 -2.37 -5.07
CA VAL A 74 15.74 -2.06 -5.95
C VAL A 74 15.27 -3.35 -6.63
N GLU A 75 14.02 -3.72 -6.35
CA GLU A 75 13.34 -4.82 -7.03
C GLU A 75 12.75 -4.29 -8.34
N LYS A 76 13.30 -4.80 -9.46
CA LYS A 76 12.84 -4.45 -10.80
C LYS A 76 11.57 -5.22 -11.11
N VAL A 77 10.50 -4.50 -11.39
CA VAL A 77 9.29 -5.09 -12.01
C VAL A 77 9.31 -4.76 -13.49
N GLU A 78 9.33 -5.79 -14.33
CA GLU A 78 9.20 -5.65 -15.77
C GLU A 78 7.74 -5.44 -16.12
N VAL A 79 7.47 -4.38 -16.88
CA VAL A 79 6.14 -4.05 -17.35
C VAL A 79 6.22 -3.90 -18.86
N GLU A 80 5.29 -4.53 -19.57
CA GLU A 80 5.29 -4.50 -21.02
C GLU A 80 5.24 -3.06 -21.56
N PRO A 81 5.97 -2.74 -22.64
CA PRO A 81 6.18 -1.35 -23.09
C PRO A 81 4.91 -0.56 -23.41
N HIS A 82 3.81 -1.26 -23.69
CA HIS A 82 2.54 -0.68 -24.11
C HIS A 82 1.61 -0.33 -22.93
N LYS A 83 1.88 -0.82 -21.71
CA LYS A 83 1.11 -0.43 -20.52
C LYS A 83 1.50 0.98 -20.06
N LYS A 84 0.52 1.88 -19.99
CA LYS A 84 0.70 3.28 -19.56
C LYS A 84 -0.22 3.60 -18.40
N GLY A 85 0.05 4.72 -17.71
CA GLY A 85 -0.88 5.26 -16.71
C GLY A 85 -1.08 4.33 -15.51
N PHE A 86 -2.33 4.05 -15.15
CA PHE A 86 -2.69 3.28 -13.96
C PHE A 86 -2.15 1.84 -14.00
N ASP A 87 -2.27 1.16 -15.13
CA ASP A 87 -1.85 -0.25 -15.28
C ASP A 87 -0.35 -0.44 -15.13
N TYR A 88 0.43 0.56 -15.53
CA TYR A 88 1.87 0.59 -15.36
C TYR A 88 2.27 0.61 -13.88
N TYR A 89 1.57 1.39 -13.05
CA TYR A 89 1.84 1.45 -11.61
C TYR A 89 1.23 0.26 -10.86
N ALA A 90 0.07 -0.22 -11.30
CA ALA A 90 -0.62 -1.36 -10.71
C ALA A 90 0.19 -2.66 -10.82
N ALA A 91 0.90 -2.89 -11.93
CA ALA A 91 1.74 -4.07 -12.11
C ALA A 91 2.80 -4.22 -11.00
N LYS A 92 3.44 -3.12 -10.62
CA LYS A 92 4.42 -3.08 -9.54
C LYS A 92 3.77 -3.38 -8.18
N ASP A 93 2.62 -2.78 -7.92
CA ASP A 93 1.91 -2.97 -6.66
C ASP A 93 1.37 -4.40 -6.51
N ILE A 94 0.97 -5.03 -7.61
CA ILE A 94 0.61 -6.47 -7.66
C ILE A 94 1.82 -7.33 -7.29
N GLU A 95 3.01 -7.02 -7.80
CA GLU A 95 4.22 -7.78 -7.50
C GLU A 95 4.63 -7.61 -6.03
N MET A 96 4.55 -6.39 -5.47
CA MET A 96 4.70 -6.17 -4.03
C MET A 96 3.68 -6.97 -3.23
N ALA A 97 2.42 -6.99 -3.65
CA ALA A 97 1.36 -7.74 -2.99
C ALA A 97 1.63 -9.24 -3.04
N LYS A 98 2.12 -9.81 -4.15
CA LYS A 98 2.52 -11.22 -4.29
C LYS A 98 3.71 -11.59 -3.41
N ASN A 99 4.68 -10.70 -3.25
CA ASN A 99 5.90 -10.97 -2.48
C ASN A 99 5.77 -10.65 -0.98
N ALA A 100 4.71 -9.99 -0.55
CA ALA A 100 4.45 -9.71 0.86
C ALA A 100 3.85 -10.90 1.62
N ASP A 101 4.08 -10.99 2.92
CA ASP A 101 3.34 -11.88 3.81
C ASP A 101 2.16 -11.14 4.48
N TYR A 102 2.28 -9.81 4.60
CA TYR A 102 1.34 -8.94 5.31
C TYR A 102 1.27 -7.56 4.65
N GLY A 103 0.10 -6.92 4.69
CA GLY A 103 -0.09 -5.56 4.23
C GLY A 103 -0.20 -4.55 5.37
N PHE A 104 0.45 -3.39 5.23
CA PHE A 104 0.18 -2.23 6.07
C PHE A 104 -0.16 -1.02 5.19
N MET A 105 -1.45 -0.69 5.13
CA MET A 105 -1.99 0.32 4.23
C MET A 105 -2.40 1.57 4.99
N ILE A 106 -1.88 2.72 4.59
CA ILE A 106 -2.30 4.02 5.11
C ILE A 106 -3.32 4.58 4.10
N TRP A 107 -4.57 4.77 4.52
CA TRP A 107 -5.64 5.11 3.58
C TRP A 107 -6.47 6.32 4.00
N ASN A 108 -6.73 7.22 3.05
CA ASN A 108 -7.47 8.46 3.27
C ASN A 108 -8.96 8.37 2.88
N GLY A 109 -9.46 7.19 2.52
CA GLY A 109 -10.83 7.01 2.04
C GLY A 109 -11.06 7.36 0.56
N GLN A 110 -10.06 7.93 -0.13
CA GLN A 110 -10.23 8.48 -1.47
C GLN A 110 -9.30 7.85 -2.52
N SER A 111 -8.13 7.38 -2.09
CA SER A 111 -7.11 6.83 -2.99
C SER A 111 -7.53 5.47 -3.56
N LYS A 112 -7.89 5.47 -4.85
CA LYS A 112 -8.21 4.27 -5.61
C LYS A 112 -7.05 3.27 -5.61
N GLY A 113 -5.81 3.74 -5.77
CA GLY A 113 -4.62 2.86 -5.79
C GLY A 113 -4.40 2.14 -4.46
N THR A 114 -4.57 2.85 -3.34
CA THR A 114 -4.42 2.23 -2.02
C THR A 114 -5.53 1.21 -1.74
N LEU A 115 -6.77 1.52 -2.13
CA LEU A 115 -7.86 0.56 -2.05
C LEU A 115 -7.59 -0.68 -2.90
N ASN A 116 -7.09 -0.50 -4.11
CA ASN A 116 -6.71 -1.62 -4.99
C ASN A 116 -5.65 -2.51 -4.33
N ASN A 117 -4.68 -1.93 -3.62
CA ASN A 117 -3.66 -2.70 -2.89
C ASN A 117 -4.25 -3.49 -1.72
N ILE A 118 -5.22 -2.93 -0.99
CA ILE A 118 -5.96 -3.65 0.05
C ILE A 118 -6.69 -4.85 -0.56
N ILE A 119 -7.43 -4.63 -1.65
CA ILE A 119 -8.19 -5.68 -2.35
C ILE A 119 -7.26 -6.78 -2.91
N ASN A 120 -6.14 -6.40 -3.53
CA ASN A 120 -5.19 -7.35 -4.10
C ASN A 120 -4.59 -8.26 -3.02
N LEU A 121 -4.21 -7.70 -1.87
CA LEU A 121 -3.70 -8.47 -0.75
C LEU A 121 -4.77 -9.41 -0.17
N ALA A 122 -6.00 -8.92 0.03
CA ALA A 122 -7.11 -9.73 0.53
C ALA A 122 -7.44 -10.89 -0.42
N LYS A 123 -7.48 -10.65 -1.75
CA LYS A 123 -7.67 -11.70 -2.77
C LYS A 123 -6.55 -12.74 -2.79
N LEU A 124 -5.34 -12.36 -2.35
CA LEU A 124 -4.20 -13.26 -2.18
C LEU A 124 -4.17 -13.92 -0.78
N ASN A 125 -5.25 -13.81 0.00
CA ASN A 125 -5.39 -14.33 1.36
C ASN A 125 -4.35 -13.78 2.34
N LYS A 126 -3.94 -12.52 2.16
CA LYS A 126 -2.96 -11.84 3.01
C LYS A 126 -3.68 -10.87 3.92
N LYS A 127 -3.40 -10.98 5.22
CA LYS A 127 -3.93 -10.04 6.22
C LYS A 127 -3.39 -8.64 5.94
N VAL A 128 -4.27 -7.64 6.05
CA VAL A 128 -3.95 -6.23 5.82
C VAL A 128 -4.34 -5.42 7.05
N LEU A 129 -3.38 -4.73 7.65
CA LEU A 129 -3.67 -3.66 8.60
C LEU A 129 -3.90 -2.38 7.81
N VAL A 130 -5.06 -1.76 7.97
CA VAL A 130 -5.40 -0.48 7.37
C VAL A 130 -5.43 0.58 8.45
N TYR A 131 -4.57 1.60 8.36
CA TYR A 131 -4.76 2.83 9.11
C TYR A 131 -5.68 3.75 8.32
N PHE A 132 -6.93 3.90 8.79
CA PHE A 132 -7.93 4.74 8.15
C PHE A 132 -7.83 6.16 8.70
N ILE A 133 -7.29 7.08 7.89
CA ILE A 133 -6.99 8.47 8.29
C ILE A 133 -8.23 9.22 8.79
N PRO A 134 -9.41 9.17 8.13
CA PRO A 134 -10.59 9.89 8.59
C PRO A 134 -11.02 9.50 10.01
N ALA A 135 -10.99 8.21 10.34
CA ALA A 135 -11.35 7.72 11.67
C ALA A 135 -10.19 7.72 12.69
N LYS A 136 -8.95 7.92 12.23
CA LYS A 136 -7.71 7.80 13.04
C LYS A 136 -7.60 6.45 13.77
N GLN A 137 -8.01 5.38 13.09
CA GLN A 137 -8.10 4.04 13.66
C GLN A 137 -7.52 2.99 12.73
N PHE A 138 -7.20 1.84 13.32
CA PHE A 138 -6.72 0.67 12.60
C PHE A 138 -7.84 -0.35 12.41
N TYR A 139 -7.91 -0.91 11.20
CA TYR A 139 -8.79 -2.00 10.84
C TYR A 139 -7.95 -3.17 10.32
N THR A 140 -8.31 -4.39 10.68
CA THR A 140 -7.67 -5.59 10.13
C THR A 140 -8.60 -6.21 9.11
N ILE A 141 -8.12 -6.33 7.89
CA ILE A 141 -8.83 -6.93 6.76
C ILE A 141 -8.22 -8.29 6.48
N LYS A 142 -9.03 -9.35 6.47
CA LYS A 142 -8.62 -10.72 6.15
C LYS A 142 -9.14 -11.14 4.78
N ASP A 143 -10.32 -10.66 4.41
CA ASP A 143 -10.98 -10.94 3.15
C ASP A 143 -11.70 -9.68 2.63
N VAL A 144 -12.47 -9.84 1.55
CA VAL A 144 -13.19 -8.72 0.90
C VAL A 144 -14.40 -8.28 1.72
N ASP A 145 -14.97 -9.14 2.56
CA ASP A 145 -16.16 -8.82 3.36
C ASP A 145 -15.79 -7.89 4.53
N ASP A 146 -14.62 -8.09 5.13
CA ASP A 146 -14.04 -7.17 6.13
C ASP A 146 -13.88 -5.74 5.57
N ILE A 147 -13.63 -5.59 4.27
CA ILE A 147 -13.54 -4.28 3.62
C ILE A 147 -14.89 -3.58 3.68
N GLN A 148 -15.98 -4.29 3.34
CA GLN A 148 -17.34 -3.75 3.38
C GLN A 148 -17.73 -3.34 4.81
N MET A 149 -17.38 -4.15 5.82
CA MET A 149 -17.65 -3.85 7.23
C MET A 149 -16.92 -2.60 7.71
N MET A 150 -15.63 -2.43 7.36
CA MET A 150 -14.88 -1.20 7.69
C MET A 150 -15.55 0.06 7.13
N ILE A 151 -16.18 -0.05 5.96
CA ILE A 151 -16.76 1.06 5.21
C ILE A 151 -18.16 1.46 5.73
N ASN A 152 -18.92 0.51 6.27
CA ASN A 152 -20.25 0.77 6.84
C ASN A 152 -20.21 1.60 8.15
N THR A 153 -19.04 1.99 8.62
CA THR A 153 -18.85 2.92 9.74
C THR A 153 -19.14 4.37 9.29
N ASP A 154 -20.39 4.82 9.40
CA ASP A 154 -20.93 6.20 9.36
C ASP A 154 -20.17 7.26 8.51
N ASN A 155 -19.82 6.93 7.25
CA ASN A 155 -19.28 7.93 6.31
C ASN A 155 -19.83 7.70 4.89
N ALA A 156 -21.11 8.01 4.70
CA ALA A 156 -21.89 7.80 3.47
C ALA A 156 -21.19 8.20 2.13
N PRO A 157 -20.40 9.29 2.03
CA PRO A 157 -19.72 9.63 0.78
C PRO A 157 -18.60 8.67 0.38
N VAL A 158 -17.96 8.02 1.36
CA VAL A 158 -16.88 7.04 1.15
C VAL A 158 -17.47 5.72 0.65
N VAL A 159 -18.62 5.31 1.20
CA VAL A 159 -19.36 4.09 0.83
C VAL A 159 -19.76 4.10 -0.65
N ALA A 160 -20.38 5.18 -1.12
CA ALA A 160 -20.85 5.29 -2.51
C ALA A 160 -19.70 5.19 -3.54
N LYS A 161 -18.59 5.88 -3.28
CA LYS A 161 -17.41 5.87 -4.16
C LYS A 161 -16.70 4.51 -4.16
N LEU A 162 -16.84 3.74 -3.09
CA LEU A 162 -16.30 2.40 -2.96
C LEU A 162 -17.13 1.33 -3.67
N HIS A 163 -18.46 1.40 -3.57
CA HIS A 163 -19.35 0.56 -4.38
C HIS A 163 -19.03 0.72 -5.87
N GLU A 164 -18.82 1.96 -6.32
CA GLU A 164 -18.38 2.25 -7.69
C GLU A 164 -17.01 1.62 -7.99
N LEU A 165 -16.04 1.67 -7.07
CA LEU A 165 -14.71 1.08 -7.25
C LEU A 165 -14.69 -0.45 -7.19
N MET A 166 -15.53 -1.06 -6.35
CA MET A 166 -15.66 -2.50 -6.23
C MET A 166 -16.33 -3.07 -7.48
N HIS A 167 -17.44 -2.48 -7.95
CA HIS A 167 -18.06 -2.84 -9.23
C HIS A 167 -17.13 -2.63 -10.42
N ASN A 168 -16.39 -1.52 -10.46
CA ASN A 168 -15.40 -1.29 -11.52
C ASN A 168 -14.21 -2.26 -11.42
N SER A 169 -13.85 -2.74 -10.23
CA SER A 169 -12.80 -3.76 -10.06
C SER A 169 -13.24 -5.16 -10.48
N GLU A 170 -14.54 -5.44 -10.47
CA GLU A 170 -15.12 -6.63 -11.10
C GLU A 170 -15.19 -6.46 -12.62
N GLN A 171 -15.50 -5.27 -13.13
CA GLN A 171 -15.39 -4.97 -14.57
C GLN A 171 -13.93 -5.02 -15.07
N LEU A 172 -12.94 -4.69 -14.23
CA LEU A 172 -11.51 -4.87 -14.52
C LEU A 172 -11.08 -6.36 -14.53
N LYS A 173 -11.92 -7.31 -14.11
CA LYS A 173 -11.70 -8.75 -14.34
C LYS A 173 -12.24 -9.23 -15.69
N LEU A 174 -12.95 -8.38 -16.43
CA LEU A 174 -13.51 -8.68 -17.76
C LEU A 174 -12.66 -8.14 -18.92
N PHE A 175 -11.43 -7.67 -18.64
CA PHE A 175 -10.45 -7.26 -19.65
C PHE A 175 -9.06 -7.76 -19.30
#